data_AF-A0A0H2RWD0-F1
#
_entry.id   AF-A0A0H2RWD0-F1
#
_cell.length_a   1.000
_cell.length_b   1.000
_cell.length_c   1.000
_cell.angle_alpha   90.00
_cell.angle_beta   90.00
_cell.angle_gamma   90.00
#
_symmetry.space_group_name_H-M   'P 1'
#
loop_
_entity.id
_entity.type
_entity.pdbx_description
1 polymer ?
#
loop_
_entity_poly.entity_id
_entity_poly.type
_entity_poly.pdbx_seq_one_letter_code
_entity_poly.pdbx_strand_id
1 'polypeptide(L)'
;MTALMECAHLAFAFEPIDRDKMVELLKALTLLTLHIPIARQASAELEKLERRCSVQARFHASTLDVRNAWVTFYDTILARRTILAHLQNMDSTPMTCDNCFRFDERANFKKCAGCGMAHYCSKDCQKSAWKEKGHRNECKTHKDKPTKRKSRAISQEKYFLARVAHNDALRKKEYLKQIAQTGLKYVAVTVDYMKFPPRCTVACDMEELQACLDEIPDISERARNLIDQELDRCVAPRLSSEGASGLPPTLRTINRDGMVEVVDSEGDGVCYINLVDDDAETHDRPIGPPVNLTVYHPTDGMRRERKDFVFDYFWEFANIKFENPDHVDRSELLRLEEEYDQDKHSVVSDGTKHSPESERMEAVSFSKSRTALEAEEEAETERLQNELMRVIK
;
A
#
# COMPACT_ATOMS: atom_id res chain seq x y z
N MET A 1 2.53 -10.79 -23.70
CA MET A 1 3.09 -9.43 -23.64
C MET A 1 3.66 -8.96 -24.97
N THR A 2 4.49 -9.74 -25.66
CA THR A 2 5.02 -9.33 -26.98
C THR A 2 3.93 -8.93 -27.98
N ALA A 3 2.86 -9.73 -28.14
CA ALA A 3 1.73 -9.37 -29.00
C ALA A 3 1.04 -8.05 -28.59
N LEU A 4 0.82 -7.82 -27.28
CA LEU A 4 0.25 -6.54 -26.80
C LEU A 4 1.12 -5.33 -27.18
N MET A 5 2.43 -5.52 -27.20
CA MET A 5 3.40 -4.48 -27.53
C MET A 5 3.59 -4.24 -29.01
N GLU A 6 3.50 -5.30 -29.82
CA GLU A 6 3.43 -5.17 -31.27
C GLU A 6 2.13 -4.47 -31.65
N CYS A 7 1.03 -4.70 -30.95
CA CYS A 7 -0.23 -4.00 -31.17
C CYS A 7 -0.27 -2.57 -30.60
N ALA A 8 0.59 -2.22 -29.63
CA ALA A 8 0.50 -0.94 -28.90
C ALA A 8 0.60 0.30 -29.79
N HIS A 9 1.52 0.31 -30.76
CA HIS A 9 1.67 1.44 -31.70
C HIS A 9 0.51 1.57 -32.70
N LEU A 10 -0.30 0.52 -32.86
CA LEU A 10 -1.51 0.51 -33.68
C LEU A 10 -2.76 0.86 -32.87
N ALA A 11 -2.65 1.01 -31.55
CA ALA A 11 -3.80 1.21 -30.68
C ALA A 11 -4.60 2.48 -31.02
N PHE A 12 -3.96 3.53 -31.56
CA PHE A 12 -4.68 4.71 -32.06
C PHE A 12 -5.59 4.41 -33.26
N ALA A 13 -5.23 3.42 -34.08
CA ALA A 13 -5.99 3.00 -35.25
C ALA A 13 -7.07 1.95 -34.92
N PHE A 14 -7.11 1.45 -33.68
CA PHE A 14 -8.12 0.49 -33.26
C PHE A 14 -9.49 1.14 -33.13
N GLU A 15 -10.52 0.37 -33.47
CA GLU A 15 -11.90 0.71 -33.13
C GLU A 15 -12.02 0.86 -31.60
N PRO A 16 -12.91 1.73 -31.09
CA PRO A 16 -13.10 1.92 -29.65
C PRO A 16 -13.27 0.60 -28.89
N ILE A 17 -14.03 -0.34 -29.46
CA ILE A 17 -14.30 -1.64 -28.84
C ILE A 17 -13.03 -2.49 -28.63
N ASP A 18 -12.04 -2.38 -29.52
CA ASP A 18 -10.80 -3.13 -29.42
C ASP A 18 -9.81 -2.46 -28.46
N ARG A 19 -9.87 -1.13 -28.33
CA ARG A 19 -9.15 -0.41 -27.27
C ARG A 19 -9.66 -0.80 -25.89
N ASP A 20 -10.99 -0.87 -25.73
CA ASP A 20 -11.61 -1.29 -24.46
C ASP A 20 -11.21 -2.73 -24.11
N LYS A 21 -11.23 -3.66 -25.07
CA LYS A 21 -10.73 -5.03 -24.86
C LYS A 21 -9.26 -5.06 -24.45
N MET A 22 -8.43 -4.20 -25.03
CA MET A 22 -7.01 -4.11 -24.68
C MET A 22 -6.83 -3.62 -23.24
N VAL A 23 -7.59 -2.59 -22.84
CA VAL A 23 -7.63 -2.12 -21.45
C VAL A 23 -8.06 -3.26 -20.53
N GLU A 24 -9.19 -3.93 -20.80
CA GLU A 24 -9.68 -5.06 -19.98
C GLU A 24 -8.67 -6.21 -19.89
N LEU A 25 -7.95 -6.51 -20.97
CA LEU A 25 -6.88 -7.50 -20.96
C LEU A 25 -5.72 -7.07 -20.05
N LEU A 26 -5.30 -5.80 -20.09
CA LEU A 26 -4.27 -5.27 -19.19
C LEU A 26 -4.73 -5.29 -17.72
N LYS A 27 -6.01 -5.01 -17.45
CA LYS A 27 -6.60 -5.15 -16.11
C LYS A 27 -6.52 -6.61 -15.63
N ALA A 28 -6.96 -7.55 -16.46
CA ALA A 28 -6.93 -8.98 -16.14
C ALA A 28 -5.51 -9.47 -15.91
N LEU A 29 -4.55 -9.07 -16.75
CA LEU A 29 -3.13 -9.44 -16.57
C LEU A 29 -2.55 -8.86 -15.29
N THR A 30 -2.85 -7.59 -14.96
CA THR A 30 -2.43 -6.94 -13.71
C THR A 30 -2.93 -7.73 -12.51
N LEU A 31 -4.21 -8.08 -12.50
CA LEU A 31 -4.81 -8.87 -11.44
C LEU A 31 -4.18 -10.27 -11.32
N LEU A 32 -3.91 -10.95 -12.44
CA LEU A 32 -3.30 -12.27 -12.42
C LEU A 32 -1.88 -12.26 -11.84
N THR A 33 -1.19 -11.11 -11.83
CA THR A 33 0.13 -10.97 -11.16
C THR A 33 0.08 -11.07 -9.64
N LEU A 34 -1.11 -11.21 -9.03
CA LEU A 34 -1.25 -11.58 -7.62
C LEU A 34 -0.77 -13.01 -7.33
N HIS A 35 -0.55 -13.84 -8.35
CA HIS A 35 -0.04 -15.20 -8.23
C HIS A 35 1.43 -15.31 -8.60
N ILE A 36 2.22 -16.04 -7.81
CA ILE A 36 3.68 -16.15 -7.96
C ILE A 36 4.10 -16.60 -9.37
N PRO A 37 3.54 -17.68 -9.97
CA PRO A 37 3.96 -18.14 -11.29
C PRO A 37 3.75 -17.08 -12.37
N ILE A 38 2.63 -16.36 -12.29
CA ILE A 38 2.27 -15.34 -13.27
C ILE A 38 3.13 -14.11 -13.07
N ALA A 39 3.35 -13.65 -11.84
CA ALA A 39 4.25 -12.54 -11.54
C ALA A 39 5.69 -12.81 -12.05
N ARG A 40 6.21 -14.03 -11.83
CA ARG A 40 7.53 -14.45 -12.34
C ARG A 40 7.60 -14.42 -13.85
N GLN A 41 6.62 -15.05 -14.50
CA GLN A 41 6.55 -15.06 -15.95
C GLN A 41 6.41 -13.64 -16.50
N ALA A 42 5.60 -12.80 -15.85
CA ALA A 42 5.39 -11.43 -16.26
C ALA A 42 6.69 -10.59 -16.15
N SER A 43 7.41 -10.74 -15.04
CA SER A 43 8.71 -10.09 -14.84
C SER A 43 9.73 -10.50 -15.90
N ALA A 44 9.84 -11.80 -16.20
CA ALA A 44 10.78 -12.32 -17.18
C ALA A 44 10.45 -11.89 -18.62
N GLU A 45 9.16 -11.88 -18.97
CA GLU A 45 8.72 -11.40 -20.29
C GLU A 45 8.91 -9.89 -20.44
N LEU A 46 8.69 -9.10 -19.38
CA LEU A 46 8.96 -7.67 -19.40
C LEU A 46 10.46 -7.40 -19.62
N GLU A 47 11.34 -8.11 -18.92
CA GLU A 47 12.78 -7.96 -19.09
C GLU A 47 13.26 -8.31 -20.51
N LYS A 48 12.76 -9.42 -21.09
CA LYS A 48 13.03 -9.77 -22.50
C LYS A 48 12.56 -8.70 -23.48
N LEU A 49 11.56 -7.92 -23.10
CA LEU A 49 10.91 -6.95 -23.94
C LEU A 49 11.63 -5.60 -23.89
N GLU A 50 12.05 -5.18 -22.70
CA GLU A 50 12.93 -4.04 -22.45
C GLU A 50 14.26 -4.18 -23.22
N ARG A 51 14.82 -5.39 -23.29
CA ARG A 51 16.04 -5.66 -24.09
C ARG A 51 15.86 -5.50 -25.60
N ARG A 52 14.64 -5.64 -26.11
CA ARG A 52 14.35 -5.64 -27.56
C ARG A 52 13.93 -4.27 -28.08
N CYS A 53 13.28 -3.45 -27.25
CA CYS A 53 12.73 -2.17 -27.68
C CYS A 53 12.38 -1.27 -26.49
N SER A 54 12.31 0.04 -26.75
CA SER A 54 11.73 1.00 -25.82
C SER A 54 10.21 0.76 -25.69
N VAL A 55 9.85 0.03 -24.64
CA VAL A 55 8.46 -0.33 -24.32
C VAL A 55 7.60 0.92 -24.12
N GLN A 56 8.17 1.88 -23.41
CA GLN A 56 7.49 3.08 -23.02
C GLN A 56 7.12 3.97 -24.21
N ALA A 57 8.04 4.16 -25.17
CA ALA A 57 7.79 4.97 -26.36
C ALA A 57 6.57 4.47 -27.17
N ARG A 58 6.39 3.15 -27.26
CA ARG A 58 5.26 2.55 -28.00
C ARG A 58 3.90 2.79 -27.34
N PHE A 59 3.84 2.81 -26.01
CA PHE A 59 2.59 3.10 -25.29
C PHE A 59 2.32 4.58 -25.11
N HIS A 60 3.34 5.44 -25.15
CA HIS A 60 3.12 6.89 -25.23
C HIS A 60 2.38 7.28 -26.51
N ALA A 61 2.60 6.54 -27.59
CA ALA A 61 1.84 6.59 -28.82
C ALA A 61 0.54 5.75 -28.78
N SER A 62 -0.14 5.66 -27.64
CA SER A 62 -1.50 5.06 -27.55
C SER A 62 -2.49 6.03 -26.90
N THR A 63 -3.78 5.69 -26.94
CA THR A 63 -4.83 6.47 -26.25
C THR A 63 -4.58 6.53 -24.74
N LEU A 64 -5.06 7.59 -24.07
CA LEU A 64 -4.85 7.81 -22.63
C LEU A 64 -5.23 6.58 -21.78
N ASP A 65 -6.37 5.94 -22.04
CA ASP A 65 -6.84 4.79 -21.25
C ASP A 65 -5.91 3.57 -21.36
N VAL A 66 -5.50 3.24 -22.59
CA VAL A 66 -4.55 2.15 -22.86
C VAL A 66 -3.19 2.46 -22.21
N ARG A 67 -2.72 3.70 -22.32
CA ARG A 67 -1.48 4.14 -21.70
C ARG A 67 -1.53 4.04 -20.18
N ASN A 68 -2.60 4.51 -19.55
CA ASN A 68 -2.78 4.45 -18.10
C ASN A 68 -2.87 2.99 -17.62
N ALA A 69 -3.59 2.14 -18.34
CA ALA A 69 -3.68 0.72 -18.03
C ALA A 69 -2.32 0.02 -18.17
N TRP A 70 -1.55 0.38 -19.20
CA TRP A 70 -0.19 -0.14 -19.40
C TRP A 70 0.76 0.29 -18.29
N VAL A 71 0.81 1.59 -17.96
CA VAL A 71 1.68 2.11 -16.88
C VAL A 71 1.35 1.42 -15.57
N THR A 72 0.06 1.26 -15.24
CA THR A 72 -0.40 0.53 -14.06
C THR A 72 0.11 -0.91 -14.06
N PHE A 73 -0.01 -1.62 -15.18
CA PHE A 73 0.47 -3.00 -15.32
C PHE A 73 1.98 -3.11 -15.21
N TYR A 74 2.71 -2.19 -15.84
CA TYR A 74 4.17 -2.12 -15.82
C TYR A 74 4.70 -1.88 -14.39
N ASP A 75 4.18 -0.85 -13.71
CA ASP A 75 4.54 -0.54 -12.33
C ASP A 75 4.20 -1.69 -11.38
N THR A 76 3.07 -2.36 -11.62
CA THR A 76 2.67 -3.58 -10.93
C THR A 76 3.74 -4.67 -11.11
N ILE A 77 4.18 -4.96 -12.33
CA ILE A 77 5.22 -5.99 -12.55
C ILE A 77 6.52 -5.62 -11.83
N LEU A 78 6.96 -4.36 -11.90
CA LEU A 78 8.18 -3.92 -11.24
C LEU A 78 8.10 -4.07 -9.72
N ALA A 79 7.00 -3.64 -9.11
CA ALA A 79 6.76 -3.83 -7.69
C ALA A 79 6.69 -5.31 -7.30
N ARG A 80 6.27 -6.20 -8.22
CA ARG A 80 6.12 -7.63 -7.94
C ARG A 80 7.49 -8.31 -8.08
N ARG A 81 8.35 -7.82 -8.98
CA ARG A 81 9.74 -8.23 -9.14
C ARG A 81 10.54 -8.02 -7.86
N THR A 82 10.39 -6.89 -7.16
CA THR A 82 11.09 -6.62 -5.89
C THR A 82 10.65 -7.59 -4.79
N ILE A 83 9.35 -7.87 -4.68
CA ILE A 83 8.80 -8.86 -3.74
C ILE A 83 9.31 -10.27 -4.06
N LEU A 84 9.36 -10.64 -5.34
CA LEU A 84 9.88 -11.94 -5.78
C LEU A 84 11.37 -12.12 -5.48
N ALA A 85 12.19 -11.07 -5.68
CA ALA A 85 13.61 -11.10 -5.35
C ALA A 85 13.83 -11.29 -3.85
N HIS A 86 13.10 -10.54 -3.02
CA HIS A 86 13.15 -10.71 -1.57
C HIS A 86 12.76 -12.15 -1.17
N LEU A 87 11.69 -12.70 -1.76
CA LEU A 87 11.28 -14.09 -1.56
C LEU A 87 12.33 -15.14 -1.93
N GLN A 88 13.17 -14.85 -2.93
CA GLN A 88 14.25 -15.75 -3.37
C GLN A 88 15.46 -15.69 -2.43
N ASN A 89 15.70 -14.53 -1.82
CA ASN A 89 16.85 -14.30 -0.94
C ASN A 89 16.65 -14.79 0.50
N MET A 90 15.43 -15.19 0.87
CA MET A 90 15.18 -15.73 2.22
C MET A 90 15.81 -17.13 2.39
N ASP A 91 16.65 -17.29 3.42
CA ASP A 91 17.28 -18.58 3.80
C ASP A 91 16.25 -19.65 4.14
N SER A 92 15.05 -19.24 4.58
CA SER A 92 13.94 -20.11 4.90
C SER A 92 12.65 -19.69 4.20
N THR A 93 11.75 -20.64 3.96
CA THR A 93 10.44 -20.31 3.37
C THR A 93 9.64 -19.48 4.36
N PRO A 94 9.23 -18.25 4.02
CA PRO A 94 8.44 -17.43 4.92
C PRO A 94 7.13 -18.12 5.30
N MET A 95 6.63 -17.75 6.46
CA MET A 95 5.48 -18.39 7.07
C MET A 95 4.62 -17.37 7.83
N THR A 96 3.34 -17.70 7.97
CA THR A 96 2.38 -16.95 8.78
C THR A 96 2.08 -17.66 10.07
N CYS A 97 1.84 -16.88 11.13
CA CYS A 97 1.17 -17.38 12.32
C CYS A 97 -0.27 -17.79 11.96
N ASP A 98 -0.68 -19.00 12.29
CA ASP A 98 -2.06 -19.45 12.10
C ASP A 98 -3.04 -18.81 13.11
N ASN A 99 -2.53 -18.06 14.09
CA ASN A 99 -3.37 -17.25 14.99
C ASN A 99 -3.43 -15.78 14.58
N CYS A 100 -2.32 -15.04 14.72
CA CYS A 100 -2.30 -13.59 14.52
C CYS A 100 -1.92 -13.18 13.08
N PHE A 101 -1.66 -14.13 12.18
CA PHE A 101 -1.22 -13.85 10.81
C PHE A 101 0.09 -13.08 10.66
N ARG A 102 0.84 -12.83 11.75
CA ARG A 102 2.21 -12.29 11.70
C ARG A 102 3.08 -13.10 10.74
N PHE A 103 3.87 -12.40 9.94
CA PHE A 103 4.79 -12.95 8.96
C PHE A 103 6.20 -12.96 9.50
N ASP A 104 6.92 -14.06 9.31
CA ASP A 104 8.32 -14.17 9.70
C ASP A 104 9.01 -15.31 8.94
N GLU A 105 10.31 -15.48 9.18
CA GLU A 105 11.04 -16.68 8.77
C GLU A 105 10.50 -17.92 9.46
N ARG A 106 10.47 -19.06 8.76
CA ARG A 106 9.98 -20.33 9.32
C ARG A 106 10.69 -20.72 10.61
N ALA A 107 11.97 -20.37 10.76
CA ALA A 107 12.76 -20.64 11.95
C ALA A 107 12.16 -19.99 13.22
N ASN A 108 11.43 -18.88 13.07
CA ASN A 108 10.83 -18.13 14.16
C ASN A 108 9.44 -18.67 14.57
N PHE A 109 8.92 -19.69 13.88
CA PHE A 109 7.61 -20.28 14.19
C PHE A 109 7.71 -21.61 14.94
N LYS A 110 6.84 -21.75 15.93
CA LYS A 110 6.61 -22.97 16.69
C LYS A 110 5.56 -23.81 16.00
N LYS A 111 5.91 -25.06 15.70
CA LYS A 111 5.00 -26.02 15.10
C LYS A 111 4.06 -26.62 16.14
N CYS A 112 2.78 -26.80 15.80
CA CYS A 112 1.86 -27.56 16.62
C CYS A 112 2.37 -29.01 16.79
N ALA A 113 2.65 -29.44 18.02
CA ALA A 113 3.11 -30.79 18.31
C ALA A 113 2.09 -31.89 17.99
N GLY A 114 0.79 -31.53 17.96
CA GLY A 114 -0.29 -32.48 17.68
C GLY A 114 -0.42 -32.83 16.20
N CYS A 115 -0.68 -31.84 15.34
CA CYS A 115 -0.89 -32.07 13.90
C CYS A 115 0.37 -31.87 13.06
N GLY A 116 1.35 -31.09 13.53
CA GLY A 116 2.50 -30.73 12.73
C GLY A 116 2.15 -29.97 11.44
N MET A 117 1.01 -29.28 11.40
CA MET A 117 0.58 -28.50 10.23
C MET A 117 0.49 -27.01 10.54
N ALA A 118 -0.02 -26.65 11.73
CA ALA A 118 -0.12 -25.26 12.15
C ALA A 118 1.19 -24.74 12.78
N HIS A 119 1.44 -23.45 12.62
CA HIS A 119 2.63 -22.73 13.01
C HIS A 119 2.27 -21.43 13.73
N TYR A 120 2.97 -21.12 14.82
CA TYR A 120 2.64 -19.99 15.70
C TYR A 120 3.90 -19.22 16.08
N CYS A 121 3.85 -17.89 16.05
CA CYS A 121 4.99 -17.05 16.48
C CYS A 121 5.25 -17.19 17.99
N SER A 122 4.22 -17.48 18.79
CA SER A 122 4.33 -17.60 20.25
C SER A 122 3.48 -18.74 20.82
N LYS A 123 3.75 -19.11 22.08
CA LYS A 123 2.92 -20.09 22.79
C LYS A 123 1.51 -19.55 23.04
N ASP A 124 1.37 -18.25 23.20
CA ASP A 124 0.07 -17.63 23.48
C ASP A 124 -0.79 -17.55 22.22
N CYS A 125 -0.17 -17.30 21.06
CA CYS A 125 -0.84 -17.49 19.77
C CYS A 125 -1.35 -18.92 19.57
N GLN A 126 -0.56 -19.92 19.94
CA GLN A 126 -1.01 -21.31 19.89
C GLN A 126 -2.19 -21.58 20.82
N LYS A 127 -2.17 -21.06 22.07
CA LYS A 127 -3.26 -21.23 23.04
C LYS A 127 -4.55 -20.54 22.59
N SER A 128 -4.46 -19.30 22.10
CA SER A 128 -5.59 -18.54 21.58
C SER A 128 -6.19 -19.26 20.37
N ALA A 129 -5.38 -19.65 19.38
CA ALA A 129 -5.89 -20.43 18.25
C ALA A 129 -6.55 -21.76 18.66
N TRP A 130 -6.02 -22.42 19.71
CA TRP A 130 -6.59 -23.66 20.23
C TRP A 130 -7.97 -23.47 20.86
N LYS A 131 -8.19 -22.37 21.59
CA LYS A 131 -9.42 -22.11 22.35
C LYS A 131 -10.46 -21.34 21.54
N GLU A 132 -10.02 -20.31 20.82
CA GLU A 132 -10.88 -19.28 20.21
C GLU A 132 -11.06 -19.51 18.72
N LYS A 133 -10.01 -19.93 18.00
CA LYS A 133 -10.05 -20.08 16.53
C LYS A 133 -10.33 -21.51 16.04
N GLY A 134 -10.76 -22.40 16.93
CA GLY A 134 -11.20 -23.74 16.56
C GLY A 134 -10.09 -24.73 16.15
N HIS A 135 -8.80 -24.38 16.30
CA HIS A 135 -7.69 -25.25 15.90
C HIS A 135 -7.73 -26.62 16.58
N ARG A 136 -8.34 -26.73 17.77
CA ARG A 136 -8.54 -28.01 18.47
C ARG A 136 -9.26 -29.05 17.61
N ASN A 137 -10.25 -28.64 16.82
CA ASN A 137 -11.04 -29.52 15.96
C ASN A 137 -10.28 -29.84 14.66
N GLU A 138 -9.64 -28.84 14.07
CA GLU A 138 -8.79 -29.01 12.89
C GLU A 138 -7.61 -29.96 13.16
N CYS A 139 -6.96 -29.78 14.31
CA CYS A 139 -5.79 -30.57 14.72
C CYS A 139 -6.11 -32.07 14.78
N LYS A 140 -7.30 -32.44 15.26
CA LYS A 140 -7.77 -33.83 15.25
C LYS A 140 -7.90 -34.37 13.82
N THR A 141 -8.46 -33.57 12.91
CA THR A 141 -8.69 -33.95 11.51
C THR A 141 -7.38 -34.10 10.73
N HIS A 142 -6.37 -33.29 11.05
CA HIS A 142 -5.08 -33.28 10.35
C HIS A 142 -4.10 -34.37 10.79
N LYS A 143 -4.31 -34.97 11.97
CA LYS A 143 -3.41 -36.00 12.52
C LYS A 143 -3.28 -37.23 11.59
N ASP A 144 -4.28 -37.46 10.75
CA ASP A 144 -4.40 -38.67 9.91
C ASP A 144 -4.05 -38.45 8.43
N LYS A 145 -3.66 -37.24 8.00
CA LYS A 145 -3.40 -36.93 6.58
C LYS A 145 -2.02 -36.31 6.33
N PRO A 146 -1.03 -37.06 5.81
CA PRO A 146 0.27 -36.50 5.46
C PRO A 146 0.21 -35.77 4.10
N THR A 147 -0.23 -34.51 4.07
CA THR A 147 -0.19 -33.67 2.85
C THR A 147 0.93 -32.63 2.91
N LYS A 148 2.19 -33.07 2.80
CA LYS A 148 3.36 -32.19 3.01
C LYS A 148 3.73 -31.27 1.83
N ARG A 149 3.36 -31.60 0.57
CA ARG A 149 3.80 -30.82 -0.61
C ARG A 149 2.87 -29.68 -1.01
N LYS A 150 1.55 -29.90 -1.06
CA LYS A 150 0.58 -28.86 -1.48
C LYS A 150 0.54 -27.67 -0.52
N SER A 151 0.74 -27.92 0.78
CA SER A 151 0.73 -26.88 1.81
C SER A 151 1.81 -25.81 1.61
N ARG A 152 3.03 -26.19 1.17
CA ARG A 152 4.12 -25.21 1.00
C ARG A 152 3.85 -24.19 -0.09
N ALA A 153 3.35 -24.63 -1.25
CA ALA A 153 3.01 -23.73 -2.35
C ALA A 153 1.90 -22.74 -1.94
N ILE A 154 0.87 -23.24 -1.26
CA ILE A 154 -0.24 -22.41 -0.75
C ILE A 154 0.27 -21.36 0.26
N SER A 155 1.18 -21.74 1.17
CA SER A 155 1.77 -20.80 2.12
C SER A 155 2.60 -19.72 1.42
N GLN A 156 3.37 -20.08 0.38
CA GLN A 156 4.14 -19.11 -0.41
C GLN A 156 3.22 -18.14 -1.16
N GLU A 157 2.16 -18.62 -1.80
CA GLU A 157 1.17 -17.77 -2.48
C GLU A 157 0.50 -16.80 -1.50
N LYS A 158 0.08 -17.29 -0.32
CA LYS A 158 -0.52 -16.43 0.72
C LYS A 158 0.46 -15.36 1.19
N TYR A 159 1.72 -15.71 1.40
CA TYR A 159 2.76 -14.76 1.76
C TYR A 159 2.96 -13.71 0.67
N PHE A 160 3.09 -14.15 -0.58
CA PHE A 160 3.28 -13.26 -1.72
C PHE A 160 2.11 -12.27 -1.83
N LEU A 161 0.87 -12.74 -1.78
CA LEU A 161 -0.32 -11.89 -1.81
C LEU A 161 -0.32 -10.85 -0.68
N ALA A 162 0.00 -11.26 0.55
CA ALA A 162 0.06 -10.34 1.68
C ALA A 162 1.12 -9.25 1.47
N ARG A 163 2.28 -9.62 0.91
CA ARG A 163 3.36 -8.69 0.61
C ARG A 163 3.02 -7.74 -0.53
N VAL A 164 2.28 -8.22 -1.53
CA VAL A 164 1.75 -7.39 -2.63
C VAL A 164 0.73 -6.39 -2.09
N ALA A 165 -0.25 -6.83 -1.30
CA ALA A 165 -1.24 -5.96 -0.68
C ALA A 165 -0.61 -4.92 0.24
N HIS A 166 0.38 -5.33 1.03
CA HIS A 166 1.13 -4.41 1.86
C HIS A 166 1.90 -3.37 1.03
N ASN A 167 2.60 -3.79 -0.04
CA ASN A 167 3.32 -2.86 -0.91
C ASN A 167 2.37 -1.87 -1.61
N ASP A 168 1.20 -2.33 -2.05
CA ASP A 168 0.19 -1.46 -2.67
C ASP A 168 -0.43 -0.51 -1.63
N ALA A 169 -0.66 -0.96 -0.40
CA ALA A 169 -1.12 -0.11 0.69
C ALA A 169 -0.10 0.99 1.04
N LEU A 170 1.20 0.67 0.98
CA LEU A 170 2.28 1.62 1.24
C LEU A 170 2.38 2.75 0.21
N ARG A 171 1.71 2.68 -0.94
CA ARG A 171 1.55 3.85 -1.83
C ARG A 171 0.87 5.01 -1.12
N LYS A 172 0.01 4.73 -0.12
CA LYS A 172 -0.65 5.72 0.74
C LYS A 172 0.09 5.96 2.06
N LYS A 173 1.40 5.74 2.12
CA LYS A 173 2.19 5.79 3.36
C LYS A 173 2.06 7.10 4.12
N GLU A 174 2.09 8.25 3.45
CA GLU A 174 1.97 9.54 4.15
C GLU A 174 0.58 9.75 4.74
N TYR A 175 -0.47 9.38 4.01
CA TYR A 175 -1.84 9.39 4.54
C TYR A 175 -1.99 8.44 5.75
N LEU A 176 -1.44 7.22 5.65
CA LEU A 176 -1.42 6.26 6.75
C LEU A 176 -0.66 6.78 7.98
N LYS A 177 0.46 7.50 7.79
CA LYS A 177 1.20 8.14 8.88
C LYS A 177 0.39 9.24 9.54
N GLN A 178 -0.29 10.08 8.76
CA GLN A 178 -1.16 11.13 9.30
C GLN A 178 -2.26 10.51 10.18
N ILE A 179 -2.91 9.43 9.70
CA ILE A 179 -3.89 8.68 10.48
C ILE A 179 -3.25 8.12 11.75
N ALA A 180 -2.09 7.46 11.68
CA ALA A 180 -1.43 6.92 12.85
C ALA A 180 -1.05 7.99 13.89
N GLN A 181 -0.73 9.22 13.44
CA GLN A 181 -0.41 10.35 14.31
C GLN A 181 -1.63 10.92 15.05
N THR A 182 -2.85 10.61 14.63
CA THR A 182 -4.07 11.01 15.36
C THR A 182 -4.27 10.25 16.67
N GLY A 183 -3.49 9.20 16.96
CA GLY A 183 -3.61 8.46 18.22
C GLY A 183 -4.79 7.47 18.27
N LEU A 184 -5.35 7.12 17.11
CA LEU A 184 -6.34 6.03 16.98
C LEU A 184 -5.77 4.73 17.54
N LYS A 185 -6.61 3.92 18.21
CA LYS A 185 -6.17 2.62 18.75
C LYS A 185 -6.11 1.56 17.67
N TYR A 186 -6.85 1.75 16.59
CA TYR A 186 -6.95 0.77 15.52
C TYR A 186 -7.06 1.43 14.14
N VAL A 187 -6.33 0.88 13.18
CA VAL A 187 -6.38 1.29 11.77
C VAL A 187 -6.62 0.06 10.91
N ALA A 188 -7.67 0.11 10.09
CA ALA A 188 -7.92 -0.89 9.06
C ALA A 188 -7.54 -0.34 7.69
N VAL A 189 -6.80 -1.12 6.91
CA VAL A 189 -6.44 -0.81 5.54
C VAL A 189 -7.06 -1.86 4.65
N THR A 190 -7.84 -1.45 3.66
CA THR A 190 -8.46 -2.35 2.69
C THR A 190 -7.84 -2.13 1.32
N VAL A 191 -7.36 -3.19 0.69
CA VAL A 191 -6.88 -3.20 -0.70
C VAL A 191 -7.85 -4.03 -1.55
N ASP A 192 -8.58 -3.34 -2.44
CA ASP A 192 -9.55 -3.95 -3.34
C ASP A 192 -8.97 -4.13 -4.75
N TYR A 193 -8.60 -5.37 -5.07
CA TYR A 193 -8.13 -5.77 -6.40
C TYR A 193 -9.28 -6.01 -7.39
N MET A 194 -10.55 -5.80 -7.01
CA MET A 194 -11.67 -5.78 -7.96
C MET A 194 -11.68 -4.49 -8.78
N LYS A 195 -10.99 -3.46 -8.29
CA LYS A 195 -10.87 -2.17 -8.92
C LYS A 195 -9.55 -2.08 -9.68
N PHE A 196 -9.56 -1.28 -10.74
CA PHE A 196 -8.38 -1.02 -11.54
C PHE A 196 -8.19 0.49 -11.72
N PRO A 197 -7.07 1.08 -11.25
CA PRO A 197 -6.01 0.45 -10.44
C PRO A 197 -6.53 -0.08 -9.08
N PRO A 198 -5.78 -0.96 -8.38
CA PRO A 198 -6.20 -1.47 -7.07
C PRO A 198 -6.52 -0.34 -6.10
N ARG A 199 -7.70 -0.38 -5.48
CA ARG A 199 -8.16 0.70 -4.59
C ARG A 199 -7.71 0.43 -3.16
N CYS A 200 -6.87 1.30 -2.63
CA CYS A 200 -6.51 1.30 -1.21
C CYS A 200 -7.40 2.27 -0.43
N THR A 201 -8.07 1.80 0.61
CA THR A 201 -8.91 2.60 1.53
C THR A 201 -8.43 2.39 2.95
N VAL A 202 -8.52 3.43 3.77
CA VAL A 202 -8.21 3.35 5.20
C VAL A 202 -9.49 3.62 5.95
N ALA A 203 -9.83 2.74 6.88
CA ALA A 203 -10.93 2.89 7.81
C ALA A 203 -10.36 2.97 9.22
N CYS A 204 -10.99 3.81 10.03
CA CYS A 204 -10.75 3.91 11.46
C CYS A 204 -12.08 3.79 12.18
N ASP A 205 -12.04 3.53 13.48
CA ASP A 205 -13.24 3.59 14.30
C ASP A 205 -13.69 5.06 14.36
N MET A 206 -14.90 5.33 13.87
CA MET A 206 -15.44 6.69 13.82
C MET A 206 -15.74 7.24 15.21
N GLU A 207 -16.03 6.39 16.20
CA GLU A 207 -16.21 6.82 17.60
C GLU A 207 -14.87 7.20 18.21
N GLU A 208 -13.80 6.45 17.93
CA GLU A 208 -12.45 6.81 18.38
C GLU A 208 -11.94 8.07 17.68
N LEU A 209 -12.21 8.21 16.38
CA LEU A 209 -11.85 9.41 15.63
C LEU A 209 -12.60 10.61 16.19
N GLN A 210 -13.91 10.49 16.45
CA GLN A 210 -14.70 11.57 17.03
C GLN A 210 -14.22 11.92 18.44
N ALA A 211 -13.96 10.93 19.30
CA ALA A 211 -13.42 11.16 20.63
C ALA A 211 -12.06 11.87 20.58
N CYS A 212 -11.19 11.48 19.66
CA CYS A 212 -9.93 12.17 19.41
C CYS A 212 -10.16 13.61 18.94
N LEU A 213 -11.09 13.83 18.00
CA LEU A 213 -11.46 15.15 17.51
C LEU A 213 -12.06 16.04 18.62
N ASP A 214 -12.81 15.47 19.56
CA ASP A 214 -13.38 16.18 20.71
C ASP A 214 -12.32 16.54 21.77
N GLU A 215 -11.21 15.81 21.83
CA GLU A 215 -10.04 16.17 22.64
C GLU A 215 -9.18 17.28 22.01
N ILE A 216 -9.21 17.44 20.67
CA ILE A 216 -8.46 18.50 19.96
C ILE A 216 -8.87 19.92 20.38
N PRO A 217 -10.15 20.30 20.58
CA PRO A 217 -10.50 21.63 21.07
C PRO A 217 -9.93 21.87 22.48
N ASP A 218 -9.87 20.86 23.35
CA ASP A 218 -9.24 20.99 24.67
C ASP A 218 -7.71 21.14 24.53
N ILE A 219 -7.07 20.45 23.57
CA ILE A 219 -5.63 20.64 23.26
C ILE A 219 -5.37 22.03 22.64
N SER A 220 -6.23 22.50 21.74
CA SER A 220 -6.14 23.82 21.10
C SER A 220 -6.37 24.94 22.12
N GLU A 221 -7.32 24.76 23.04
CA GLU A 221 -7.60 25.68 24.14
C GLU A 221 -6.47 25.68 25.19
N ARG A 222 -5.93 24.50 25.56
CA ARG A 222 -4.74 24.40 26.42
C ARG A 222 -3.50 25.03 25.76
N ALA A 223 -3.29 24.82 24.46
CA ALA A 223 -2.20 25.45 23.72
C ALA A 223 -2.37 26.97 23.67
N ARG A 224 -3.59 27.47 23.49
CA ARG A 224 -3.92 28.91 23.55
C ARG A 224 -3.65 29.48 24.95
N ASN A 225 -4.12 28.80 26.00
CA ASN A 225 -3.89 29.21 27.39
C ASN A 225 -2.40 29.21 27.78
N LEU A 226 -1.61 28.27 27.24
CA LEU A 226 -0.15 28.26 27.43
C LEU A 226 0.55 29.41 26.69
N ILE A 227 0.10 29.72 25.47
CA ILE A 227 0.59 30.87 24.70
C ILE A 227 0.23 32.18 25.44
N ASP A 228 -0.98 32.31 25.94
CA ASP A 228 -1.44 33.49 26.69
C ASP A 228 -0.69 33.63 28.03
N GLN A 229 -0.41 32.53 28.74
CA GLN A 229 0.42 32.54 29.96
C GLN A 229 1.86 32.97 29.70
N GLU A 230 2.47 32.56 28.58
CA GLU A 230 3.82 32.99 28.21
C GLU A 230 3.83 34.44 27.71
N LEU A 231 2.78 34.89 27.01
CA LEU A 231 2.59 36.30 26.67
C LEU A 231 2.45 37.18 27.92
N ASP A 232 1.66 36.78 28.91
CA ASP A 232 1.51 37.51 30.18
C ASP A 232 2.81 37.54 31.00
N ARG A 233 3.64 36.48 30.92
CA ARG A 233 5.00 36.50 31.49
C ARG A 233 5.92 37.50 30.78
N CYS A 234 5.76 37.69 29.48
CA CYS A 234 6.52 38.67 28.70
C CYS A 234 6.05 40.12 28.86
N VAL A 235 4.79 40.36 29.25
CA VAL A 235 4.18 41.70 29.36
C VAL A 235 4.24 42.30 30.78
N ALA A 236 4.97 41.68 31.73
CA ALA A 236 5.27 42.34 33.00
C ALA A 236 5.96 43.71 32.77
N PRO A 237 5.55 44.81 33.45
CA PRO A 237 5.61 46.14 32.86
C PRO A 237 7.03 46.75 32.83
N ARG A 238 7.47 47.19 31.64
CA ARG A 238 8.20 48.45 31.51
C ARG A 238 7.19 49.54 31.12
N LEU A 239 6.88 50.37 32.11
CA LEU A 239 6.03 51.56 32.08
C LEU A 239 6.27 52.47 30.83
N SER A 240 5.19 52.83 30.13
CA SER A 240 4.61 54.20 30.03
C SER A 240 4.09 54.56 28.63
N SER A 241 2.90 55.19 28.63
CA SER A 241 2.38 56.21 27.68
C SER A 241 2.01 55.73 26.27
N GLU A 242 0.94 56.16 25.61
CA GLU A 242 -0.32 56.90 25.85
C GLU A 242 -1.02 56.84 24.46
N GLY A 243 -2.35 56.93 24.40
CA GLY A 243 -3.04 57.36 23.18
C GLY A 243 -4.12 56.41 22.67
N ALA A 244 -5.32 56.97 22.48
CA ALA A 244 -6.61 56.30 22.48
C ALA A 244 -7.23 56.07 21.08
N SER A 245 -8.39 55.37 21.12
CA SER A 245 -9.56 55.40 20.22
C SER A 245 -9.55 54.45 19.00
N GLY A 246 -10.60 53.68 18.68
CA GLY A 246 -11.87 53.38 19.34
C GLY A 246 -12.78 52.46 18.48
N LEU A 247 -13.51 51.54 19.15
CA LEU A 247 -14.94 51.14 18.99
C LEU A 247 -15.49 50.55 17.64
N PRO A 248 -16.65 49.82 17.60
CA PRO A 248 -16.72 48.34 17.56
C PRO A 248 -17.81 47.79 16.56
N PRO A 249 -18.72 46.84 16.89
CA PRO A 249 -18.69 45.40 16.61
C PRO A 249 -19.91 44.90 15.78
N THR A 250 -20.01 43.61 15.41
CA THR A 250 -21.33 42.92 15.49
C THR A 250 -21.29 41.39 15.46
N LEU A 251 -22.05 40.81 16.39
CA LEU A 251 -22.43 39.41 16.59
C LEU A 251 -23.39 38.86 15.53
N ARG A 252 -23.40 37.52 15.32
CA ARG A 252 -24.65 36.71 15.19
C ARG A 252 -24.46 35.27 15.69
N THR A 253 -25.51 34.78 16.34
CA THR A 253 -25.73 33.42 16.88
C THR A 253 -26.92 32.78 16.12
N ILE A 254 -27.03 31.43 16.11
CA ILE A 254 -28.24 30.55 16.27
C ILE A 254 -28.10 29.22 15.49
N ASN A 255 -27.98 28.08 16.24
CA ASN A 255 -28.80 26.83 16.29
C ASN A 255 -29.35 26.18 14.99
N ARG A 256 -29.72 24.87 14.89
CA ARG A 256 -29.67 23.61 15.68
C ARG A 256 -30.27 22.50 14.77
N ASP A 257 -29.89 21.24 15.01
CA ASP A 257 -30.55 19.96 14.60
C ASP A 257 -30.49 19.50 13.13
N GLY A 258 -29.90 18.31 12.93
CA GLY A 258 -29.87 17.59 11.66
C GLY A 258 -29.37 16.15 11.82
N MET A 259 -30.09 15.35 12.59
CA MET A 259 -29.86 13.91 12.79
C MET A 259 -29.97 13.15 11.47
N VAL A 260 -29.01 12.28 11.16
CA VAL A 260 -29.12 11.28 10.08
C VAL A 260 -28.83 9.91 10.67
N GLU A 261 -29.88 9.08 10.79
CA GLU A 261 -29.75 7.64 10.95
C GLU A 261 -29.32 7.03 9.61
N VAL A 262 -28.23 6.27 9.62
CA VAL A 262 -27.93 5.30 8.55
C VAL A 262 -27.87 3.93 9.21
N VAL A 263 -28.93 3.16 9.00
CA VAL A 263 -28.96 1.72 9.19
C VAL A 263 -28.24 1.11 8.00
N ASP A 264 -27.17 0.37 8.24
CA ASP A 264 -26.66 -0.57 7.23
C ASP A 264 -26.75 -2.00 7.76
N SER A 265 -27.60 -2.75 7.07
CA SER A 265 -27.91 -4.15 7.29
C SER A 265 -26.98 -5.00 6.44
N GLU A 266 -25.84 -5.41 6.99
CA GLU A 266 -25.17 -6.66 6.64
C GLU A 266 -24.08 -6.91 7.68
N GLY A 267 -24.44 -7.70 8.69
CA GLY A 267 -23.54 -8.11 9.75
C GLY A 267 -22.45 -9.01 9.21
N ASP A 268 -21.26 -8.44 9.02
CA ASP A 268 -20.01 -9.18 8.95
C ASP A 268 -19.15 -8.69 10.12
N GLY A 269 -19.15 -9.48 11.19
CA GLY A 269 -18.50 -9.12 12.45
C GLY A 269 -17.03 -8.77 12.24
N VAL A 270 -16.65 -7.57 12.65
CA VAL A 270 -15.25 -7.17 12.76
C VAL A 270 -14.58 -8.10 13.78
N CYS A 271 -13.57 -8.85 13.35
CA CYS A 271 -12.80 -9.69 14.25
C CYS A 271 -11.88 -8.78 15.09
N TYR A 272 -12.30 -8.49 16.32
CA TYR A 272 -11.50 -7.76 17.29
C TYR A 272 -10.25 -8.57 17.65
N ILE A 273 -9.08 -7.94 17.53
CA ILE A 273 -7.82 -8.48 18.03
C ILE A 273 -7.36 -7.54 19.13
N ASN A 274 -7.60 -7.94 20.37
CA ASN A 274 -7.00 -7.30 21.53
C ASN A 274 -5.54 -7.73 21.64
N LEU A 275 -4.64 -6.77 21.49
CA LEU A 275 -3.27 -6.91 21.97
C LEU A 275 -3.27 -6.44 23.42
N VAL A 276 -3.08 -7.40 24.33
CA VAL A 276 -2.84 -7.12 25.76
C VAL A 276 -1.37 -6.79 25.89
N ASP A 277 -1.08 -5.56 26.35
CA ASP A 277 0.24 -5.16 26.83
C ASP A 277 0.42 -5.78 28.22
N ASP A 278 1.28 -6.80 28.33
CA ASP A 278 1.85 -7.24 29.60
C ASP A 278 3.35 -6.93 29.55
N ASP A 279 3.70 -5.83 30.23
CA ASP A 279 5.01 -5.46 30.76
C ASP A 279 6.16 -5.19 29.77
N ALA A 280 6.29 -3.93 29.36
CA ALA A 280 7.59 -3.35 29.00
C ALA A 280 7.63 -1.83 29.25
N GLU A 281 7.98 -1.46 30.47
CA GLU A 281 8.69 -0.20 30.69
C GLU A 281 9.97 -0.19 29.85
N THR A 282 10.29 0.95 29.24
CA THR A 282 11.52 1.31 28.51
C THR A 282 11.58 1.01 27.00
N HIS A 283 10.99 1.91 26.19
CA HIS A 283 11.67 2.64 25.11
C HIS A 283 10.71 3.68 24.48
N ASP A 284 11.12 4.95 24.49
CA ASP A 284 10.40 6.18 24.11
C ASP A 284 9.94 6.30 22.63
N ARG A 285 9.73 5.19 21.92
CA ARG A 285 9.10 5.25 20.59
C ARG A 285 7.59 5.18 20.74
N PRO A 286 6.82 6.12 20.18
CA PRO A 286 5.37 6.05 20.21
C PRO A 286 4.93 4.73 19.59
N ILE A 287 4.31 3.87 20.40
CA ILE A 287 3.74 2.59 19.97
C ILE A 287 2.57 2.96 19.05
N GLY A 288 2.75 2.76 17.75
CA GLY A 288 1.67 2.98 16.78
C GLY A 288 0.63 1.84 16.88
N PRO A 289 -0.63 2.08 16.49
CA PRO A 289 -1.69 1.09 16.62
C PRO A 289 -1.43 -0.15 15.76
N PRO A 290 -2.01 -1.31 16.11
CA PRO A 290 -2.06 -2.44 15.20
C PRO A 290 -2.79 -2.08 13.90
N VAL A 291 -2.34 -2.65 12.79
CA VAL A 291 -2.93 -2.43 11.46
C VAL A 291 -3.54 -3.73 10.94
N ASN A 292 -4.83 -3.70 10.64
CA ASN A 292 -5.50 -4.79 9.95
C ASN A 292 -5.57 -4.51 8.46
N LEU A 293 -4.90 -5.32 7.66
CA LEU A 293 -4.91 -5.28 6.20
C LEU A 293 -5.92 -6.30 5.66
N THR A 294 -7.03 -5.80 5.13
CA THR A 294 -8.05 -6.61 4.44
C THR A 294 -7.82 -6.57 2.93
N VAL A 295 -7.81 -7.73 2.30
CA VAL A 295 -7.57 -7.89 0.86
C VAL A 295 -8.80 -8.51 0.22
N TYR A 296 -9.33 -7.82 -0.79
CA TYR A 296 -10.38 -8.34 -1.67
C TYR A 296 -9.76 -8.70 -3.02
N HIS A 297 -9.95 -9.95 -3.43
CA HIS A 297 -9.46 -10.44 -4.73
C HIS A 297 -10.45 -11.48 -5.29
N PRO A 298 -10.45 -11.67 -6.62
CA PRO A 298 -11.48 -12.45 -7.28
C PRO A 298 -11.07 -13.89 -7.20
N THR A 299 -12.02 -14.75 -6.88
CA THR A 299 -11.85 -16.18 -7.03
C THR A 299 -12.53 -16.68 -8.29
N ASP A 300 -12.13 -17.87 -8.72
CA ASP A 300 -12.71 -18.57 -9.85
C ASP A 300 -14.25 -18.63 -9.67
N GLY A 301 -14.99 -17.95 -10.56
CA GLY A 301 -16.45 -17.82 -10.45
C GLY A 301 -17.01 -16.54 -9.82
N MET A 302 -16.34 -15.39 -9.95
CA MET A 302 -16.84 -14.05 -9.58
C MET A 302 -17.13 -13.84 -8.08
N ARG A 303 -16.77 -14.78 -7.21
CA ARG A 303 -16.94 -14.61 -5.76
C ARG A 303 -15.82 -13.73 -5.20
N ARG A 304 -16.21 -12.77 -4.36
CA ARG A 304 -15.29 -11.93 -3.58
C ARG A 304 -14.71 -12.77 -2.45
N GLU A 305 -13.40 -13.03 -2.49
CA GLU A 305 -12.70 -13.66 -1.36
C GLU A 305 -12.02 -12.57 -0.53
N ARG A 306 -12.38 -12.51 0.75
CA ARG A 306 -11.79 -11.64 1.77
C ARG A 306 -10.65 -12.37 2.47
N LYS A 307 -9.49 -11.72 2.58
CA LYS A 307 -8.35 -12.19 3.37
C LYS A 307 -7.90 -11.09 4.32
N ASP A 308 -7.89 -11.38 5.61
CA ASP A 308 -7.42 -10.45 6.64
C ASP A 308 -5.99 -10.80 7.06
N PHE A 309 -5.15 -9.78 7.20
CA PHE A 309 -3.77 -9.86 7.66
C PHE A 309 -3.57 -8.83 8.77
N VAL A 310 -2.83 -9.17 9.80
CA VAL A 310 -2.71 -8.30 10.99
C VAL A 310 -1.24 -8.02 11.23
N PHE A 311 -0.92 -6.75 11.41
CA PHE A 311 0.41 -6.27 11.74
C PHE A 311 0.35 -5.67 13.14
N ASP A 312 1.13 -6.26 14.05
CA ASP A 312 1.10 -5.91 15.47
C ASP A 312 1.61 -4.47 15.71
N TYR A 313 2.43 -3.94 14.80
CA TYR A 313 3.01 -2.61 14.90
C TYR A 313 2.85 -1.81 13.62
N PHE A 314 2.21 -0.63 13.68
CA PHE A 314 2.14 0.31 12.55
C PHE A 314 3.52 0.62 11.98
N TRP A 315 4.54 0.76 12.82
CA TRP A 315 5.90 1.06 12.35
C TRP A 315 6.58 -0.13 11.69
N GLU A 316 6.21 -1.36 12.04
CA GLU A 316 6.60 -2.53 11.25
C GLU A 316 5.90 -2.44 9.88
N PHE A 317 4.60 -2.18 9.87
CA PHE A 317 3.85 -1.97 8.63
C PHE A 317 4.45 -0.83 7.76
N ALA A 318 4.84 0.29 8.33
CA ALA A 318 5.35 1.46 7.61
C ALA A 318 6.86 1.39 7.28
N ASN A 319 7.63 0.59 8.04
CA ASN A 319 9.09 0.51 7.94
C ASN A 319 9.62 -0.89 7.61
N ILE A 320 8.82 -1.83 7.10
CA ILE A 320 9.42 -2.95 6.38
C ILE A 320 10.06 -2.38 5.11
N LYS A 321 11.29 -1.90 5.28
CA LYS A 321 12.19 -1.55 4.20
C LYS A 321 12.42 -2.84 3.44
N PHE A 322 11.96 -2.90 2.20
CA PHE A 322 12.70 -3.70 1.25
C PHE A 322 14.09 -3.08 1.26
N GLU A 323 15.09 -3.85 1.70
CA GLU A 323 16.47 -3.43 1.52
C GLU A 323 16.58 -2.94 0.08
N ASN A 324 16.97 -1.68 -0.05
CA ASN A 324 17.03 -1.04 -1.34
C ASN A 324 17.98 -1.90 -2.19
N PRO A 325 17.55 -2.46 -3.34
CA PRO A 325 18.46 -3.23 -4.20
C PRO A 325 19.61 -2.36 -4.72
N ASP A 326 19.64 -1.07 -4.44
CA ASP A 326 20.81 -0.19 -4.57
C ASP A 326 22.05 -0.65 -3.75
N HIS A 327 21.93 -1.67 -2.89
CA HIS A 327 23.09 -2.37 -2.32
C HIS A 327 23.59 -3.58 -3.14
N VAL A 328 22.89 -3.97 -4.21
CA VAL A 328 23.56 -4.60 -5.36
C VAL A 328 24.41 -3.50 -5.96
N ASP A 329 25.72 -3.70 -5.94
CA ASP A 329 26.68 -2.70 -6.39
C ASP A 329 26.26 -2.18 -7.76
N ARG A 330 25.73 -0.96 -7.79
CA ARG A 330 25.31 -0.29 -9.01
C ARG A 330 26.50 -0.13 -9.97
N SER A 331 27.73 -0.19 -9.44
CA SER A 331 28.97 -0.26 -10.23
C SER A 331 29.13 -1.59 -10.96
N GLU A 332 28.59 -2.69 -10.45
CA GLU A 332 28.62 -4.01 -11.12
C GLU A 332 27.58 -4.09 -12.25
N LEU A 333 26.40 -3.48 -12.06
CA LEU A 333 25.40 -3.30 -13.13
C LEU A 333 25.88 -2.31 -14.21
N LEU A 334 26.48 -1.18 -13.81
CA LEU A 334 27.07 -0.22 -14.76
C LEU A 334 28.28 -0.80 -15.50
N ARG A 335 29.11 -1.64 -14.84
CA ARG A 335 30.20 -2.36 -15.51
C ARG A 335 29.72 -3.36 -16.55
N LEU A 336 28.63 -4.06 -16.26
CA LEU A 336 27.99 -4.97 -17.23
C LEU A 336 27.33 -4.20 -18.38
N GLU A 337 26.84 -2.98 -18.15
CA GLU A 337 26.35 -2.10 -19.21
C GLU A 337 27.50 -1.51 -20.06
N GLU A 338 28.62 -1.12 -19.44
CA GLU A 338 29.81 -0.60 -20.13
C GLU A 338 30.55 -1.69 -20.95
N GLU A 339 30.65 -2.92 -20.44
CA GLU A 339 31.17 -4.07 -21.21
C GLU A 339 30.23 -4.45 -22.37
N TYR A 340 28.91 -4.28 -22.19
CA TYR A 340 27.93 -4.60 -23.23
C TYR A 340 27.85 -3.54 -24.35
N ASP A 341 28.09 -2.26 -24.06
CA ASP A 341 28.16 -1.19 -25.06
C ASP A 341 29.48 -1.20 -25.85
N GLN A 342 30.59 -1.67 -25.26
CA GLN A 342 31.86 -1.84 -25.99
C GLN A 342 31.79 -2.94 -27.06
N ASP A 343 31.02 -4.00 -26.83
CA ASP A 343 30.85 -5.08 -27.81
C ASP A 343 29.89 -4.73 -28.98
N LYS A 344 29.02 -3.73 -28.82
CA LYS A 344 28.01 -3.35 -29.83
C LYS A 344 28.48 -2.32 -30.87
N HIS A 345 29.61 -1.64 -30.64
CA HIS A 345 30.12 -0.62 -31.57
C HIS A 345 31.11 -1.13 -32.62
N SER A 346 31.27 -2.46 -32.78
CA SER A 346 32.06 -3.05 -33.87
C SER A 346 31.26 -3.37 -35.15
N VAL A 347 29.95 -3.10 -35.19
CA VAL A 347 29.13 -3.34 -36.39
C VAL A 347 28.89 -2.03 -37.14
N VAL A 348 29.34 -2.03 -38.40
CA VAL A 348 29.21 -0.99 -39.43
C VAL A 348 27.83 -0.33 -39.40
N SER A 349 27.79 0.96 -39.10
CA SER A 349 26.59 1.79 -39.09
C SER A 349 26.28 2.32 -40.50
N ASP A 350 25.06 2.06 -40.97
CA ASP A 350 24.41 2.87 -42.00
C ASP A 350 23.41 3.82 -41.31
N GLY A 351 23.42 5.07 -41.74
CA GLY A 351 23.03 6.22 -40.93
C GLY A 351 21.53 6.49 -40.88
N THR A 352 20.99 6.63 -39.67
CA THR A 352 19.85 7.52 -39.42
C THR A 352 20.00 8.12 -38.04
N LYS A 353 20.47 9.38 -37.96
CA LYS A 353 20.63 10.12 -36.70
C LYS A 353 19.27 10.72 -36.32
N HIS A 354 18.74 10.39 -35.14
CA HIS A 354 17.63 11.13 -34.56
C HIS A 354 18.12 12.49 -34.05
N SER A 355 17.23 13.50 -34.18
CA SER A 355 17.51 14.88 -33.80
C SER A 355 17.49 15.02 -32.28
N PRO A 356 18.48 15.71 -31.66
CA PRO A 356 18.50 16.02 -30.22
C PRO A 356 17.27 16.77 -29.72
N GLU A 357 16.50 17.37 -30.64
CA GLU A 357 15.25 18.06 -30.34
C GLU A 357 14.10 17.10 -30.04
N SER A 358 14.09 15.91 -30.64
CA SER A 358 13.10 14.86 -30.36
C SER A 358 13.26 14.32 -28.93
N GLU A 359 14.50 14.08 -28.50
CA GLU A 359 14.81 13.60 -27.14
C GLU A 359 14.43 14.63 -26.06
N ARG A 360 14.62 15.93 -26.34
CA ARG A 360 14.19 17.00 -25.43
C ARG A 360 12.66 17.12 -25.34
N MET A 361 11.96 16.93 -26.47
CA MET A 361 10.50 17.01 -26.52
C MET A 361 9.84 15.82 -25.81
N GLU A 362 10.47 14.65 -25.90
CA GLU A 362 10.10 13.46 -25.12
C GLU A 362 10.31 13.70 -23.63
N ALA A 363 11.49 14.16 -23.19
CA ALA A 363 11.78 14.44 -21.77
C ALA A 363 10.81 15.45 -21.13
N VAL A 364 10.36 16.46 -21.89
CA VAL A 364 9.36 17.44 -21.45
C VAL A 364 7.94 16.85 -21.42
N SER A 365 7.60 15.90 -22.30
CA SER A 365 6.31 15.19 -22.22
C SER A 365 6.27 14.19 -21.06
N PHE A 366 7.40 13.57 -20.74
CA PHE A 366 7.57 12.66 -19.60
C PHE A 366 7.30 13.36 -18.26
N SER A 367 7.90 14.54 -18.04
CA SER A 367 7.68 15.30 -16.81
C SER A 367 6.22 15.74 -16.68
N LYS A 368 5.62 16.24 -17.77
CA LYS A 368 4.23 16.72 -17.78
C LYS A 368 3.20 15.65 -17.48
N SER A 369 3.36 14.43 -18.04
CA SER A 369 2.39 13.35 -17.81
C SER A 369 2.44 12.80 -16.39
N ARG A 370 3.64 12.76 -15.78
CA ARG A 370 3.79 12.30 -14.39
C ARG A 370 3.24 13.33 -13.40
N THR A 371 3.53 14.62 -13.64
CA THR A 371 2.97 15.70 -12.83
C THR A 371 1.45 15.79 -12.93
N ALA A 372 0.84 15.41 -14.06
CA ALA A 372 -0.61 15.45 -14.21
C ALA A 372 -1.32 14.35 -13.39
N LEU A 373 -0.78 13.13 -13.37
CA LEU A 373 -1.28 12.03 -12.55
C LEU A 373 -1.06 12.29 -11.05
N GLU A 374 0.13 12.78 -10.68
CA GLU A 374 0.43 13.19 -9.30
C GLU A 374 -0.51 14.33 -8.86
N ALA A 375 -0.80 15.30 -9.72
CA ALA A 375 -1.72 16.41 -9.42
C ALA A 375 -3.20 15.99 -9.32
N GLU A 376 -3.67 15.02 -10.11
CA GLU A 376 -5.03 14.48 -9.98
C GLU A 376 -5.19 13.70 -8.65
N GLU A 377 -4.18 12.91 -8.27
CA GLU A 377 -4.17 12.17 -7.00
C GLU A 377 -4.05 13.12 -5.79
N GLU A 378 -3.24 14.17 -5.92
CA GLU A 378 -3.10 15.23 -4.90
C GLU A 378 -4.40 16.04 -4.77
N ALA A 379 -5.06 16.40 -5.87
CA ALA A 379 -6.35 17.09 -5.85
C ALA A 379 -7.47 16.23 -5.25
N GLU A 380 -7.48 14.92 -5.48
CA GLU A 380 -8.44 14.00 -4.84
C GLU A 380 -8.15 13.89 -3.34
N THR A 381 -6.88 13.82 -2.95
CA THR A 381 -6.46 13.81 -1.54
C THR A 381 -6.83 15.11 -0.84
N GLU A 382 -6.56 16.26 -1.44
CA GLU A 382 -6.92 17.58 -0.93
C GLU A 382 -8.44 17.75 -0.83
N ARG A 383 -9.20 17.24 -1.81
CA ARG A 383 -10.66 17.21 -1.75
C ARG A 383 -11.15 16.40 -0.56
N LEU A 384 -10.63 15.19 -0.34
CA LEU A 384 -10.99 14.34 0.81
C LEU A 384 -10.58 14.99 2.14
N GLN A 385 -9.42 15.63 2.19
CA GLN A 385 -8.95 16.36 3.38
C GLN A 385 -9.85 17.57 3.67
N ASN A 386 -10.26 18.32 2.66
CA ASN A 386 -11.20 19.43 2.81
C ASN A 386 -12.59 18.97 3.24
N GLU A 387 -13.05 17.81 2.76
CA GLU A 387 -14.31 17.20 3.17
C GLU A 387 -14.25 16.77 4.64
N LEU A 388 -13.15 16.14 5.07
CA LEU A 388 -12.87 15.83 6.47
C LEU A 388 -12.83 17.11 7.34
N MET A 389 -12.12 18.14 6.90
CA MET A 389 -12.04 19.43 7.61
C MET A 389 -13.38 20.19 7.66
N ARG A 390 -14.33 19.92 6.76
CA ARG A 390 -15.70 20.43 6.85
C ARG A 390 -16.54 19.67 7.85
N VAL A 391 -16.33 18.36 8.00
CA VAL A 391 -17.03 17.55 9.00
C VAL A 391 -16.56 17.89 10.42
N ILE A 392 -15.29 18.30 10.57
CA ILE A 392 -14.70 18.71 11.84
C ILE A 392 -15.15 20.12 12.30
N LYS A 393 -15.65 20.98 11.41
CA LYS A 393 -16.09 22.35 11.72
C LYS A 393 -17.60 22.43 11.88
#